data_AF-U7QQY2-F1
#
_entry.id   AF-U7QQY2-F1
#
_cell.length_a   1.000
_cell.length_b   1.000
_cell.length_c   1.000
_cell.angle_alpha   90.00
_cell.angle_beta   90.00
_cell.angle_gamma   90.00
#
_symmetry.space_group_name_H-M   'P 1'
#
loop_
_entity.id
_entity.type
_entity.pdbx_description
1 polymer ?
#
loop_
_entity_poly.entity_id
_entity_poly.type
_entity_poly.pdbx_seq_one_letter_code
_entity_poly.pdbx_strand_id
1 'polypeptide(L)'
;MQTTPLTLWTQELHTLHACLAPLFKRSEPRQRSLAYLKGLLSNVERKNGWQLAEWMGEATPDGVQHLLERALWDADAARDILCDYVVGHLRDDNSVLIVDETGFIKKGQYSAGVQRQYSGTAGRVENSQIGVFLCYAGGGGSAFIDRELYLPRQWVDTPSRREAAGIPTEVKFATTPAGPQDA
;
A
#
# COMPACT_ATOMS: atom_id res chain seq x y z
N MET A 1 -36.14 8.48 0.61
CA MET A 1 -35.27 8.06 1.73
C MET A 1 -34.00 8.88 1.62
N GLN A 2 -33.66 9.68 2.64
CA GLN A 2 -32.42 10.47 2.63
C GLN A 2 -31.22 9.55 2.95
N THR A 3 -30.32 9.38 2.00
CA THR A 3 -29.03 8.70 2.17
C THR A 3 -28.12 9.57 3.04
N THR A 4 -27.77 9.11 4.23
CA THR A 4 -26.80 9.80 5.09
C THR A 4 -25.38 9.60 4.55
N PRO A 5 -24.43 10.53 4.77
CA PRO A 5 -23.05 10.41 4.28
C PRO A 5 -22.35 9.08 4.63
N LEU A 6 -22.64 8.52 5.81
CA LEU A 6 -22.12 7.21 6.24
C LEU A 6 -22.65 6.04 5.39
N THR A 7 -23.90 6.12 4.92
CA THR A 7 -24.48 5.09 4.04
C THR A 7 -23.88 5.15 2.65
N LEU A 8 -23.58 6.36 2.14
CA LEU A 8 -22.90 6.54 0.86
C LEU A 8 -21.48 5.98 0.90
N TRP A 9 -20.68 6.36 1.88
CA TRP A 9 -19.31 5.87 2.01
C TRP A 9 -19.23 4.34 2.14
N THR A 10 -20.15 3.73 2.90
CA THR A 10 -20.19 2.27 3.03
C THR A 10 -20.51 1.59 1.70
N GLN A 11 -21.42 2.18 0.92
CA GLN A 11 -21.80 1.68 -0.40
C GLN A 11 -20.64 1.81 -1.40
N GLU A 12 -19.92 2.94 -1.37
CA GLU A 12 -18.74 3.16 -2.21
C GLU A 12 -17.63 2.16 -1.88
N LEU A 13 -17.36 1.92 -0.59
CA LEU A 13 -16.38 0.91 -0.17
C LEU A 13 -16.77 -0.49 -0.65
N HIS A 14 -18.06 -0.85 -0.60
CA HIS A 14 -18.53 -2.12 -1.14
C HIS A 14 -18.40 -2.20 -2.67
N THR A 15 -18.62 -1.09 -3.37
CA THR A 15 -18.46 -1.01 -4.84
C THR A 15 -17.00 -1.22 -5.22
N LEU A 16 -16.07 -0.49 -4.59
CA LEU A 16 -14.63 -0.69 -4.78
C LEU A 16 -14.21 -2.12 -4.42
N HIS A 17 -14.68 -2.66 -3.30
CA HIS A 17 -14.33 -4.03 -2.90
C HIS A 17 -14.88 -5.08 -3.87
N ALA A 18 -16.05 -4.85 -4.48
CA ALA A 18 -16.58 -5.73 -5.51
C ALA A 18 -15.66 -5.80 -6.75
N CYS A 19 -14.95 -4.73 -7.08
CA CYS A 19 -13.93 -4.74 -8.13
C CYS A 19 -12.69 -5.57 -7.72
N LEU A 20 -12.30 -5.54 -6.43
CA LEU A 20 -11.15 -6.29 -5.91
C LEU A 20 -11.48 -7.76 -5.60
N ALA A 21 -12.75 -8.09 -5.37
CA ALA A 21 -13.23 -9.41 -4.98
C ALA A 21 -12.74 -10.58 -5.87
N PRO A 22 -12.64 -10.44 -7.21
CA PRO A 22 -12.14 -11.51 -8.09
C PRO A 22 -10.67 -11.90 -7.83
N LEU A 23 -9.86 -11.03 -7.21
CA LEU A 23 -8.47 -11.35 -6.87
C LEU A 23 -8.37 -12.45 -5.80
N PHE A 24 -9.44 -12.66 -5.04
CA PHE A 24 -9.52 -13.65 -3.97
C PHE A 24 -10.29 -14.88 -4.44
N LYS A 25 -9.57 -15.97 -4.71
CA LYS A 25 -10.17 -17.24 -5.18
C LYS A 25 -11.11 -17.87 -4.15
N ARG A 26 -10.85 -17.69 -2.86
CA ARG A 26 -11.62 -18.26 -1.75
C ARG A 26 -12.49 -17.20 -1.07
N SER A 27 -13.62 -17.62 -0.54
CA SER A 27 -14.57 -16.75 0.17
C SER A 27 -13.96 -16.11 1.43
N GLU A 28 -13.14 -16.85 2.15
CA GLU A 28 -12.64 -16.48 3.47
C GLU A 28 -11.64 -15.31 3.38
N PRO A 29 -10.58 -15.34 2.54
CA PRO A 29 -9.72 -14.18 2.33
C PRO A 29 -10.45 -12.98 1.72
N ARG A 30 -11.46 -13.23 0.86
CA ARG A 30 -12.27 -12.18 0.26
C ARG A 30 -13.11 -11.41 1.29
N GLN A 31 -13.78 -12.13 2.19
CA GLN A 31 -14.54 -11.53 3.28
C GLN A 31 -13.60 -10.80 4.25
N ARG A 32 -12.46 -11.42 4.57
CA ARG A 32 -11.46 -10.81 5.45
C ARG A 32 -10.84 -9.56 4.84
N SER A 33 -10.61 -9.49 3.53
CA SER A 33 -10.09 -8.27 2.92
C SER A 33 -11.05 -7.09 3.03
N LEU A 34 -12.36 -7.31 2.91
CA LEU A 34 -13.36 -6.26 3.19
C LEU A 34 -13.34 -5.83 4.66
N ALA A 35 -13.29 -6.80 5.59
CA ALA A 35 -13.20 -6.50 7.01
C ALA A 35 -11.92 -5.73 7.34
N TYR A 36 -10.80 -6.09 6.72
CA TYR A 36 -9.52 -5.41 6.85
C TYR A 36 -9.59 -3.96 6.38
N LEU A 37 -10.16 -3.69 5.20
CA LEU A 37 -10.36 -2.33 4.71
C LEU A 37 -11.26 -1.50 5.63
N LYS A 38 -12.35 -2.09 6.14
CA LYS A 38 -13.22 -1.42 7.13
C LYS A 38 -12.46 -1.12 8.43
N GLY A 39 -11.60 -2.03 8.89
CA GLY A 39 -10.75 -1.83 10.07
C GLY A 39 -9.68 -0.75 9.87
N LEU A 40 -9.11 -0.64 8.66
CA LEU A 40 -8.20 0.45 8.32
C LEU A 40 -8.90 1.81 8.35
N LEU A 41 -10.16 1.87 7.94
CA LEU A 41 -10.95 3.11 7.90
C LEU A 41 -11.72 3.40 9.20
N SER A 42 -11.65 2.51 10.18
CA SER A 42 -12.29 2.68 11.48
C SER A 42 -11.48 3.56 12.44
N ASN A 43 -12.01 3.79 13.64
CA ASN A 43 -11.33 4.54 14.70
C ASN A 43 -10.26 3.73 15.46
N VAL A 44 -9.86 2.55 14.98
CA VAL A 44 -8.73 1.81 15.57
C VAL A 44 -7.47 2.67 15.46
N GLU A 45 -6.92 3.08 16.60
CA GLU A 45 -5.81 4.06 16.66
C GLU A 45 -4.56 3.53 15.95
N ARG A 46 -4.19 2.27 16.20
CA ARG A 46 -3.00 1.66 15.60
C ARG A 46 -3.38 0.46 14.75
N LYS A 47 -3.10 0.57 13.45
CA LYS A 47 -3.48 -0.39 12.40
C LYS A 47 -2.50 -1.56 12.31
N ASN A 48 -2.33 -2.30 13.41
CA ASN A 48 -1.55 -3.54 13.41
C ASN A 48 -2.46 -4.78 13.38
N GLY A 49 -1.88 -5.96 13.11
CA GLY A 49 -2.65 -7.19 12.98
C GLY A 49 -3.47 -7.56 14.22
N TRP A 50 -2.98 -7.25 15.43
CA TRP A 50 -3.67 -7.53 16.68
C TRP A 50 -4.91 -6.65 16.86
N GLN A 51 -4.73 -5.33 16.78
CA GLN A 51 -5.83 -4.39 17.00
C GLN A 51 -6.89 -4.46 15.90
N LEU A 52 -6.48 -4.81 14.68
CA LEU A 52 -7.43 -5.07 13.60
C LEU A 52 -8.19 -6.38 13.81
N ALA A 53 -7.54 -7.44 14.31
CA ALA A 53 -8.22 -8.67 14.66
C ALA A 53 -9.24 -8.47 15.80
N GLU A 54 -8.85 -7.76 16.85
CA GLU A 54 -9.77 -7.39 17.95
C GLU A 54 -10.97 -6.59 17.44
N TRP A 55 -10.73 -5.63 16.55
CA TRP A 55 -11.81 -4.85 15.92
C TRP A 55 -12.75 -5.72 15.07
N MET A 56 -12.23 -6.78 14.44
CA MET A 56 -13.03 -7.77 13.72
C MET A 56 -13.73 -8.78 14.64
N GLY A 57 -13.49 -8.74 15.95
CA GLY A 57 -14.00 -9.73 16.91
C GLY A 57 -13.26 -11.07 16.88
N GLU A 58 -12.06 -11.13 16.30
CA GLU A 58 -11.22 -12.33 16.27
C GLU A 58 -10.40 -12.47 17.57
N ALA A 59 -10.20 -13.71 18.03
CA ALA A 59 -9.47 -13.99 19.27
C ALA A 59 -7.94 -13.93 19.12
N THR A 60 -7.43 -14.04 17.88
CA THR A 60 -5.99 -14.06 17.57
C THR A 60 -5.71 -13.24 16.31
N PRO A 61 -4.48 -12.72 16.12
CA PRO A 61 -4.09 -11.97 14.93
C PRO A 61 -3.88 -12.86 13.70
N ASP A 62 -3.96 -14.18 13.84
CA ASP A 62 -3.59 -15.16 12.82
C ASP A 62 -4.38 -14.97 11.53
N GLY A 63 -5.64 -14.55 11.65
CA GLY A 63 -6.50 -14.28 10.51
C GLY A 63 -5.97 -13.14 9.65
N VAL A 64 -5.64 -12.02 10.28
CA VAL A 64 -5.07 -10.83 9.63
C VAL A 64 -3.68 -11.12 9.08
N GLN A 65 -2.83 -11.82 9.84
CA GLN A 65 -1.50 -12.25 9.38
C GLN A 65 -1.61 -13.16 8.15
N HIS A 66 -2.53 -14.12 8.16
CA HIS A 66 -2.75 -15.00 7.02
C HIS A 66 -3.15 -14.21 5.77
N LEU A 67 -4.03 -13.21 5.89
CA LEU A 67 -4.42 -12.37 4.74
C LEU A 67 -3.22 -11.63 4.13
N LEU A 68 -2.34 -11.08 4.96
CA LEU A 68 -1.23 -10.25 4.52
C LEU A 68 -0.01 -11.06 4.04
N GLU A 69 0.21 -12.24 4.61
CA GLU A 69 1.44 -13.02 4.36
C GLU A 69 1.24 -14.28 3.51
N ARG A 70 0.06 -14.91 3.58
CA ARG A 70 -0.14 -16.28 3.05
C ARG A 70 -1.29 -16.41 2.06
N ALA A 71 -2.27 -15.52 2.11
CA ALA A 71 -3.38 -15.55 1.18
C ALA A 71 -2.88 -15.25 -0.24
N LEU A 72 -3.36 -16.02 -1.21
CA LEU A 72 -3.02 -15.83 -2.61
C LEU A 72 -3.94 -14.76 -3.22
N TRP A 73 -3.37 -13.58 -3.42
CA TRP A 73 -3.96 -12.46 -4.17
C TRP A 73 -2.82 -11.65 -4.79
N ASP A 74 -3.12 -10.94 -5.88
CA ASP A 74 -2.12 -10.19 -6.65
C ASP A 74 -2.21 -8.70 -6.27
N ALA A 75 -1.13 -8.18 -5.71
CA ALA A 75 -1.05 -6.82 -5.20
C ALA A 75 -0.90 -5.77 -6.31
N ASP A 76 -0.37 -6.17 -7.47
CA ASP A 76 -0.18 -5.32 -8.65
C ASP A 76 -1.48 -5.27 -9.46
N ALA A 77 -2.18 -6.41 -9.59
CA ALA A 77 -3.53 -6.41 -10.15
C ALA A 77 -4.51 -5.59 -9.30
N ALA A 78 -4.37 -5.62 -7.97
CA ALA A 78 -5.15 -4.74 -7.08
C ALA A 78 -4.84 -3.25 -7.31
N ARG A 79 -3.58 -2.92 -7.61
CA ARG A 79 -3.15 -1.57 -7.98
C ARG A 79 -3.79 -1.16 -9.30
N ASP A 80 -3.77 -2.00 -10.32
CA ASP A 80 -4.35 -1.71 -11.63
C ASP A 80 -5.86 -1.43 -11.51
N ILE A 81 -6.58 -2.27 -10.78
CA ILE A 81 -8.02 -2.08 -10.49
C ILE A 81 -8.27 -0.76 -9.75
N LEU A 82 -7.42 -0.42 -8.76
CA LEU A 82 -7.54 0.84 -8.03
C LEU A 82 -7.27 2.04 -8.94
N CYS A 83 -6.27 1.96 -9.82
CA CYS A 83 -5.98 3.00 -10.80
C CYS A 83 -7.17 3.24 -11.73
N ASP A 84 -7.73 2.17 -12.31
CA ASP A 84 -8.92 2.24 -13.16
C ASP A 84 -10.12 2.82 -12.41
N TYR A 85 -10.33 2.40 -11.16
CA TYR A 85 -11.39 2.94 -10.31
C TYR A 85 -11.22 4.44 -10.07
N VAL A 86 -10.02 4.88 -9.66
CA VAL A 86 -9.73 6.29 -9.38
C VAL A 86 -9.89 7.14 -10.63
N VAL A 87 -9.32 6.71 -11.76
CA VAL A 87 -9.46 7.43 -13.03
C VAL A 87 -10.93 7.46 -13.44
N GLY A 88 -11.67 6.35 -13.33
CA GLY A 88 -13.08 6.29 -13.69
C GLY A 88 -13.98 7.24 -12.88
N HIS A 89 -13.64 7.51 -11.60
CA HIS A 89 -14.48 8.31 -10.71
C HIS A 89 -14.00 9.76 -10.53
N LEU A 90 -12.69 10.00 -10.60
CA LEU A 90 -12.07 11.29 -10.29
C LEU A 90 -11.49 11.99 -11.53
N ARG A 91 -11.71 11.46 -12.74
CA ARG A 91 -11.19 12.04 -13.98
C ARG A 91 -11.52 13.52 -14.07
N ASP A 92 -10.48 14.31 -14.31
CA ASP A 92 -10.56 15.74 -14.55
C ASP A 92 -9.50 16.13 -15.59
N ASP A 93 -9.85 17.07 -16.47
CA ASP A 93 -8.96 17.50 -17.56
C ASP A 93 -7.71 18.24 -17.04
N ASN A 94 -7.77 18.75 -15.80
CA ASN A 94 -6.66 19.42 -15.12
C ASN A 94 -5.98 18.52 -14.09
N SER A 95 -6.20 17.20 -14.15
CA SER A 95 -5.56 16.27 -13.23
C SER A 95 -4.04 16.20 -13.44
N VAL A 96 -3.33 16.00 -12.34
CA VAL A 96 -1.88 15.87 -12.29
C VAL A 96 -1.49 14.57 -11.61
N LEU A 97 -0.30 14.08 -12.00
CA LEU A 97 0.35 12.96 -11.34
C LEU A 97 1.52 13.48 -10.51
N ILE A 98 1.50 13.17 -9.23
CA ILE A 98 2.52 13.58 -8.27
C ILE A 98 3.30 12.33 -7.87
N VAL A 99 4.61 12.36 -8.12
CA VAL A 99 5.53 11.33 -7.65
C VAL A 99 6.23 11.87 -6.42
N ASP A 100 6.15 11.14 -5.32
CA ASP A 100 6.84 11.50 -4.09
C ASP A 100 7.33 10.26 -3.35
N GLU A 101 8.39 10.43 -2.58
CA GLU A 101 9.01 9.40 -1.77
C GLU A 101 8.67 9.61 -0.29
N THR A 102 8.36 8.53 0.42
CA THR A 102 8.09 8.58 1.85
C THR A 102 8.95 7.59 2.61
N GLY A 103 9.52 8.05 3.71
CA GLY A 103 10.44 7.28 4.52
C GLY A 103 9.77 6.69 5.76
N PHE A 104 9.68 5.37 5.82
CA PHE A 104 9.15 4.64 6.98
C PHE A 104 10.29 4.23 7.90
N ILE A 105 10.38 4.84 9.09
CA ILE A 105 11.39 4.47 10.09
C ILE A 105 11.15 3.02 10.55
N LYS A 106 12.21 2.23 10.61
CA LYS A 106 12.17 0.83 11.03
C LYS A 106 13.22 0.53 12.09
N LYS A 107 12.89 -0.40 12.99
CA LYS A 107 13.84 -1.01 13.91
C LYS A 107 14.15 -2.43 13.39
N GLY A 108 15.44 -2.74 13.22
CA GLY A 108 15.90 -4.03 12.69
C GLY A 108 16.37 -3.98 11.23
N GLN A 109 16.73 -5.17 10.70
CA GLN A 109 17.39 -5.33 9.39
C GLN A 109 16.63 -6.22 8.39
N TYR A 110 15.49 -6.79 8.80
CA TYR A 110 14.78 -7.82 8.04
C TYR A 110 13.70 -7.29 7.09
N SER A 111 13.20 -6.06 7.28
CA SER A 111 12.20 -5.49 6.37
C SER A 111 12.84 -5.16 5.02
N ALA A 112 12.24 -5.62 3.91
CA ALA A 112 12.71 -5.41 2.54
C ALA A 112 13.13 -3.95 2.30
N GLY A 113 14.32 -3.71 1.73
CA GLY A 113 14.80 -2.35 1.43
C GLY A 113 15.21 -1.51 2.65
N VAL A 114 15.15 -2.03 3.89
CA VAL A 114 15.57 -1.25 5.06
C VAL A 114 17.08 -1.00 5.07
N GLN A 115 17.47 0.24 5.26
CA GLN A 115 18.85 0.69 5.39
C GLN A 115 18.92 2.02 6.13
N ARG A 116 20.09 2.37 6.67
CA ARG A 116 20.43 3.77 6.97
C ARG A 116 20.50 4.60 5.69
N GLN A 117 19.45 5.37 5.43
CA GLN A 117 19.31 6.25 4.28
C GLN A 117 18.57 7.52 4.68
N TYR A 118 18.65 8.57 3.87
CA TYR A 118 17.91 9.79 4.15
C TYR A 118 16.40 9.50 4.08
N SER A 119 15.67 9.85 5.13
CA SER A 119 14.20 9.81 5.14
C SER A 119 13.71 11.26 5.12
N GLY A 120 12.98 11.63 4.06
CA GLY A 120 12.35 12.95 3.95
C GLY A 120 11.46 13.26 5.15
N THR A 121 10.67 12.28 5.60
CA THR A 121 9.77 12.40 6.75
C THR A 121 10.51 12.61 8.07
N ALA A 122 11.70 12.03 8.24
CA ALA A 122 12.52 12.22 9.43
C ALA A 122 13.44 13.45 9.35
N GLY A 123 13.67 13.99 8.15
CA GLY A 123 14.61 15.08 7.89
C GLY A 123 16.08 14.71 8.14
N ARG A 124 16.40 13.41 8.21
CA ARG A 124 17.74 12.92 8.57
C ARG A 124 17.99 11.50 8.07
N VAL A 125 19.26 11.08 8.11
CA VAL A 125 19.66 9.70 7.83
C VAL A 125 19.28 8.80 9.00
N GLU A 126 18.36 7.88 8.75
CA GLU A 126 17.87 6.90 9.72
C GLU A 126 17.66 5.55 9.08
N ASN A 127 17.58 4.52 9.91
CA ASN A 127 17.19 3.19 9.44
C ASN A 127 15.73 3.21 8.99
N SER A 128 15.51 3.17 7.67
CA SER A 128 14.20 3.38 7.06
C SER A 128 14.02 2.55 5.79
N GLN A 129 12.76 2.30 5.43
CA GLN A 129 12.34 1.88 4.10
C GLN A 129 11.84 3.11 3.35
N ILE A 130 12.14 3.22 2.06
CA ILE A 130 11.63 4.31 1.23
C ILE A 130 10.62 3.73 0.24
N GLY A 131 9.37 4.16 0.34
CA GLY A 131 8.34 3.88 -0.67
C GLY A 131 8.21 5.07 -1.60
N VAL A 132 8.15 4.82 -2.90
CA VAL A 132 7.83 5.82 -3.93
C VAL A 132 6.36 5.64 -4.29
N PHE A 133 5.60 6.72 -4.28
CA PHE A 133 4.16 6.68 -4.49
C PHE A 133 3.77 7.57 -5.66
N LEU A 134 2.81 7.10 -6.46
CA LEU A 134 2.14 7.90 -7.47
C LEU A 134 0.78 8.32 -6.94
N CYS A 135 0.58 9.63 -6.80
CA CYS A 135 -0.69 10.22 -6.40
C CYS A 135 -1.35 10.88 -7.60
N TYR A 136 -2.60 10.50 -7.87
CA TYR A 136 -3.49 11.22 -8.75
C TYR A 136 -4.14 12.36 -7.97
N ALA A 137 -4.16 13.57 -8.53
CA ALA A 137 -4.87 14.71 -7.94
C ALA A 137 -5.57 15.54 -9.01
N GLY A 138 -6.82 15.93 -8.78
CA GLY A 138 -7.61 16.79 -9.67
C GLY A 138 -8.79 17.43 -8.95
N GLY A 139 -9.66 18.13 -9.68
CA GLY A 139 -10.81 18.82 -9.08
C GLY A 139 -11.78 17.90 -8.32
N GLY A 140 -11.84 16.62 -8.70
CA GLY A 140 -12.69 15.60 -8.05
C GLY A 140 -12.11 14.98 -6.77
N GLY A 141 -10.82 15.18 -6.47
CA GLY A 141 -10.15 14.61 -5.30
C GLY A 141 -8.75 14.11 -5.58
N SER A 142 -8.22 13.31 -4.66
CA SER A 142 -6.88 12.70 -4.79
C SER A 142 -6.84 11.28 -4.24
N ALA A 143 -5.96 10.46 -4.80
CA ALA A 143 -5.73 9.10 -4.35
C ALA A 143 -4.33 8.60 -4.78
N PHE A 144 -3.71 7.77 -3.95
CA PHE A 144 -2.55 6.99 -4.35
C PHE A 144 -2.98 5.88 -5.31
N ILE A 145 -2.39 5.85 -6.50
CA ILE A 145 -2.74 4.92 -7.59
C ILE A 145 -1.59 3.97 -7.94
N ASP A 146 -0.38 4.23 -7.47
CA ASP A 146 0.74 3.32 -7.63
C ASP A 146 1.73 3.42 -6.46
N ARG A 147 2.56 2.38 -6.31
CA ARG A 147 3.57 2.28 -5.27
C ARG A 147 4.74 1.41 -5.73
N GLU A 148 5.95 1.85 -5.41
CA GLU A 148 7.17 1.06 -5.59
C GLU A 148 7.98 1.10 -4.30
N LEU A 149 8.65 0.00 -3.95
CA LEU A 149 9.62 -0.01 -2.86
C LEU A 149 11.01 0.29 -3.43
N TYR A 150 11.65 1.37 -2.98
CA TYR A 150 13.05 1.60 -3.32
C TYR A 150 13.92 0.54 -2.64
N LEU A 151 14.65 -0.23 -3.45
CA LEU A 151 15.60 -1.23 -2.98
C LEU A 151 17.03 -0.71 -3.10
N PRO A 152 17.72 -0.42 -1.98
CA PRO A 152 19.12 -0.02 -2.02
C PRO A 152 20.00 -1.11 -2.61
N ARG A 153 21.11 -0.70 -3.25
CA ARG A 153 22.07 -1.61 -3.90
C ARG A 153 22.48 -2.82 -3.04
N GLN A 154 22.72 -2.63 -1.74
CA GLN A 154 23.09 -3.74 -0.85
C GLN A 154 22.05 -4.87 -0.77
N TRP A 155 20.77 -4.57 -0.99
CA TRP A 155 19.70 -5.57 -1.01
C TRP A 155 19.69 -6.37 -2.32
N VAL A 156 20.01 -5.68 -3.42
CA VAL A 156 20.14 -6.28 -4.75
C VAL A 156 21.40 -7.14 -4.84
N ASP A 157 22.47 -6.75 -4.14
CA ASP A 157 23.77 -7.42 -4.20
C ASP A 157 23.94 -8.54 -3.14
N THR A 158 22.96 -8.75 -2.24
CA THR A 158 23.01 -9.77 -1.18
C THR A 158 21.92 -10.84 -1.39
N PRO A 159 22.20 -11.97 -2.06
CA PRO A 159 21.20 -12.99 -2.40
C PRO A 159 20.43 -13.56 -1.21
N SER A 160 21.12 -13.89 -0.10
CA SER A 160 20.49 -14.45 1.09
C SER A 160 19.48 -13.51 1.74
N ARG A 161 19.79 -12.20 1.73
CA ARG A 161 18.89 -11.16 2.26
C ARG A 161 17.70 -10.95 1.34
N ARG A 162 17.93 -11.01 0.02
CA ARG A 162 16.89 -10.92 -1.00
C ARG A 162 15.87 -12.06 -0.86
N GLU A 163 16.36 -13.29 -0.78
CA GLU A 163 15.55 -14.50 -0.63
C GLU A 163 14.73 -14.46 0.67
N ALA A 164 15.35 -14.14 1.80
CA ALA A 164 14.67 -14.07 3.10
C ALA A 164 13.54 -13.02 3.15
N ALA A 165 13.61 -11.97 2.32
CA ALA A 165 12.57 -10.95 2.22
C ALA A 165 11.60 -11.16 1.06
N GLY A 166 11.71 -12.27 0.32
CA GLY A 166 10.84 -12.57 -0.82
C GLY A 166 10.99 -11.61 -2.00
N ILE A 167 12.14 -10.96 -2.14
CA ILE A 167 12.38 -10.01 -3.24
C ILE A 167 12.73 -10.81 -4.52
N PRO A 168 12.06 -10.58 -5.66
CA PRO A 168 12.40 -11.29 -6.89
C PRO A 168 13.79 -10.95 -7.43
N THR A 169 14.41 -11.91 -8.14
CA THR A 169 15.79 -11.77 -8.67
C THR A 169 15.92 -10.78 -9.82
N GLU A 170 14.82 -10.56 -10.54
CA GLU A 170 14.67 -9.64 -11.65
C GLU A 170 14.68 -8.18 -11.21
N VAL A 171 14.38 -7.90 -9.94
CA VAL A 171 14.41 -6.54 -9.39
C VAL A 171 15.86 -6.08 -9.28
N LYS A 172 16.21 -5.08 -10.09
CA LYS A 172 17.54 -4.46 -10.16
C LYS A 172 17.58 -3.18 -9.35
N PHE A 173 18.78 -2.79 -8.96
CA PHE A 173 19.01 -1.48 -8.37
C PHE A 173 18.75 -0.39 -9.42
N ALA A 174 17.96 0.61 -9.04
CA ALA A 174 17.71 1.81 -9.83
C ALA A 174 18.02 3.05 -8.98
N THR A 175 18.55 4.09 -9.61
CA THR A 175 18.70 5.40 -8.97
C THR A 175 17.54 6.29 -9.39
N THR A 176 17.14 7.22 -8.53
CA THR A 176 16.32 8.35 -8.95
C THR A 176 17.02 9.03 -10.15
N PRO A 177 16.33 9.24 -11.27
CA PRO A 177 16.88 10.06 -12.35
C PRO A 177 17.32 11.40 -11.76
N ALA A 178 18.49 11.92 -12.17
CA ALA A 178 18.83 13.29 -11.81
C ALA A 178 17.67 14.18 -12.30
N GLY A 179 17.07 14.96 -11.39
CA GLY A 179 16.11 15.98 -11.77
C GLY A 179 16.74 16.93 -12.80
N PRO A 180 15.95 17.68 -13.57
CA PRO A 180 16.51 18.69 -14.47
C PRO A 180 17.44 19.59 -13.65
N GLN A 181 18.72 19.57 -14.00
CA GLN A 181 19.68 20.57 -13.50
C GLN A 181 19.17 21.91 -14.01
N ASP A 182 18.98 22.86 -13.10
CA ASP A 182 18.42 24.19 -13.35
C ASP A 182 18.85 24.76 -14.72
N ALA A 183 17.85 25.04 -15.56
CA ALA A 183 17.98 25.81 -16.80
C ALA A 183 17.85 27.30 -16.52
#